data_AF-V4BAD0-F1
#
_entry.id   AF-V4BAD0-F1
#
_cell.length_a   1.000
_cell.length_b   1.000
_cell.length_c   1.000
_cell.angle_alpha   90.00
_cell.angle_beta   90.00
_cell.angle_gamma   90.00
#
_symmetry.space_group_name_H-M   'P 1'
#
loop_
_entity.id
_entity.type
_entity.pdbx_description
1 polymer ?
#
loop_
_entity_poly.entity_id
_entity_poly.type
_entity_poly.pdbx_seq_one_letter_code
_entity_poly.pdbx_strand_id
1 'polypeptide(L)'
;MDEICNILKEYTETPSDNIIDLFKEYSANPKEKTEVHSKLKKIKCTKRMAFDASCLYASAMSDLDSEYPRAESGRPFRQEENKEFVKLFNEQKFKRRTAILKVWFEYPTNMFFQPIPAKDKISFTNRIGKKETGTKIRFRNGFCHDVLTLVDIQEIVKAGGRMIKILDGIVYEENFKTPPFRGV
;
A
#
# COMPACT_ATOMS: atom_id res chain seq x y z
N MET A 1 14.73 19.08 14.81
CA MET A 1 14.71 17.72 15.38
C MET A 1 14.26 17.82 16.83
N ASP A 2 14.91 18.65 17.63
CA ASP A 2 14.55 18.87 19.05
C ASP A 2 13.08 19.29 19.25
N GLU A 3 12.57 20.19 18.40
CA GLU A 3 11.15 20.62 18.44
C GLU A 3 10.17 19.46 18.17
N ILE A 4 10.53 18.53 17.28
CA ILE A 4 9.74 17.33 16.98
C ILE A 4 9.81 16.36 18.16
N CYS A 5 11.01 16.12 18.70
CA CYS A 5 11.20 15.24 19.85
C CYS A 5 10.43 15.76 21.08
N ASN A 6 10.42 17.07 21.32
CA ASN A 6 9.69 17.67 22.44
C ASN A 6 8.17 17.48 22.31
N ILE A 7 7.61 17.63 21.10
CA ILE A 7 6.18 17.39 20.85
C ILE A 7 5.84 15.90 21.01
N LEU A 8 6.69 14.99 20.54
CA LEU A 8 6.46 13.55 20.71
C LEU A 8 6.53 13.14 22.19
N LYS A 9 7.45 13.75 22.96
CA LYS A 9 7.60 13.55 24.42
C LYS A 9 6.35 13.91 25.22
N GLU A 10 5.49 14.80 24.72
CA GLU A 10 4.18 15.06 25.36
C GLU A 10 3.26 13.83 25.35
N TYR A 11 3.53 12.84 24.47
CA TYR A 11 2.68 11.67 24.22
C TYR A 11 3.38 10.32 24.45
N THR A 12 4.65 10.35 24.83
CA THR A 12 5.44 9.16 25.16
C THR A 12 5.78 9.19 26.63
N GLU A 13 5.64 8.06 27.30
CA GLU A 13 5.93 7.90 28.72
C GLU A 13 7.42 7.52 28.92
N THR A 14 8.05 6.96 27.89
CA THR A 14 9.47 6.59 27.96
C THR A 14 10.37 7.82 27.86
N PRO A 15 11.27 8.05 28.83
CA PRO A 15 12.29 9.09 28.72
C PRO A 15 13.38 8.64 27.72
N SER A 16 13.13 8.89 26.44
CA SER A 16 14.10 8.68 25.36
C SER A 16 14.37 9.99 24.64
N ASP A 17 15.65 10.25 24.33
CA ASP A 17 16.06 11.34 23.44
C ASP A 17 16.18 10.87 21.99
N ASN A 18 16.06 9.56 21.74
CA ASN A 18 16.10 8.99 20.40
C ASN A 18 14.75 9.12 19.72
N ILE A 19 14.70 9.88 18.63
CA ILE A 19 13.48 10.11 17.85
C ILE A 19 12.83 8.82 17.34
N ILE A 20 13.61 7.78 17.02
CA ILE A 20 13.07 6.52 16.51
C ILE A 20 12.25 5.82 17.59
N ASP A 21 12.74 5.83 18.82
CA ASP A 21 12.06 5.19 19.95
C ASP A 21 10.80 5.96 20.33
N LEU A 22 10.90 7.31 20.39
CA LEU A 22 9.74 8.19 20.59
C LEU A 22 8.66 7.97 19.51
N PHE A 23 9.06 7.83 18.25
CA PHE A 23 8.11 7.65 17.15
C PHE A 23 7.46 6.26 17.15
N LYS A 24 8.21 5.21 17.52
CA LYS A 24 7.66 3.86 17.68
C LYS A 24 6.58 3.82 18.76
N GLU A 25 6.87 4.40 19.92
CA GLU A 25 5.93 4.47 21.03
C GLU A 25 4.70 5.33 20.67
N TYR A 26 4.92 6.52 20.11
CA TYR A 26 3.85 7.37 19.61
C TYR A 26 2.98 6.66 18.56
N SER A 27 3.56 5.87 17.67
CA SER A 27 2.83 5.12 16.63
C SER A 27 1.95 4.03 17.23
N ALA A 28 2.43 3.32 18.24
CA ALA A 28 1.70 2.27 18.95
C ALA A 28 0.65 2.82 19.94
N ASN A 29 0.75 4.09 20.33
CA ASN A 29 -0.12 4.70 21.34
C ASN A 29 -1.59 4.81 20.83
N PRO A 30 -2.59 4.32 21.60
CA PRO A 30 -4.00 4.40 21.23
C PRO A 30 -4.66 5.77 21.50
N LYS A 31 -3.97 6.71 22.17
CA LYS A 31 -4.47 8.07 22.43
C LYS A 31 -4.73 8.81 21.11
N GLU A 32 -5.68 9.75 21.15
CA GLU A 32 -6.03 10.61 20.02
C GLU A 32 -4.83 11.48 19.60
N LYS A 33 -4.55 11.51 18.29
CA LYS A 33 -3.28 12.05 17.73
C LYS A 33 -3.45 13.40 17.02
N THR A 34 -4.65 13.96 17.01
CA THR A 34 -5.00 15.11 16.15
C THR A 34 -4.31 16.38 16.62
N GLU A 35 -4.15 16.55 17.94
CA GLU A 35 -3.42 17.67 18.53
C GLU A 35 -1.92 17.64 18.15
N VAL A 36 -1.27 16.48 18.29
CA VAL A 36 0.14 16.28 17.90
C VAL A 36 0.32 16.53 16.41
N HIS A 37 -0.56 15.99 15.57
CA HIS A 37 -0.50 16.21 14.13
C HIS A 37 -0.61 17.70 13.78
N SER A 38 -1.50 18.43 14.48
CA SER A 38 -1.67 19.87 14.30
C SER A 38 -0.44 20.66 14.73
N LYS A 39 0.23 20.28 15.83
CA LYS A 39 1.49 20.88 16.29
C LYS A 39 2.64 20.60 15.30
N LEU A 40 2.82 19.35 14.90
CA LEU A 40 3.85 18.93 13.93
C LEU A 40 3.69 19.65 12.58
N LYS A 41 2.46 19.87 12.11
CA LYS A 41 2.17 20.57 10.84
C LYS A 41 2.54 22.06 10.86
N LYS A 42 2.55 22.69 12.05
CA LYS A 42 2.95 24.10 12.21
C LYS A 42 4.47 24.29 12.21
N ILE A 43 5.24 23.22 12.43
CA ILE A 43 6.70 23.28 12.38
C ILE A 43 7.11 23.59 10.94
N LYS A 44 7.76 24.74 10.75
CA LYS A 44 8.33 25.13 9.46
C LYS A 44 9.57 24.30 9.18
N CYS A 45 9.36 23.09 8.65
CA CYS A 45 10.46 22.19 8.32
C CYS A 45 11.13 22.63 7.01
N THR A 46 12.23 23.39 7.12
CA THR A 46 13.03 23.83 5.97
C THR A 46 14.07 22.80 5.54
N LYS A 47 14.44 21.88 6.45
CA LYS A 47 15.36 20.79 6.19
C LYS A 47 14.61 19.60 5.60
N ARG A 48 15.02 19.17 4.42
CA ARG A 48 14.51 17.95 3.78
C ARG A 48 15.44 16.79 4.13
N MET A 49 14.85 15.63 4.38
CA MET A 49 15.58 14.37 4.51
C MET A 49 15.06 13.44 3.42
N ALA A 50 15.96 12.70 2.81
CA ALA A 50 15.63 11.62 1.90
C ALA A 50 15.91 10.30 2.63
N PHE A 51 14.94 9.39 2.59
CA PHE A 51 15.11 8.04 3.05
C PHE A 51 15.08 7.14 1.82
N ASP A 52 15.99 6.19 1.77
CA ASP A 52 16.02 5.16 0.75
C ASP A 52 16.07 3.79 1.42
N ALA A 53 15.37 2.83 0.83
CA ALA A 53 15.33 1.48 1.36
C ALA A 53 16.52 0.69 0.80
N SER A 54 17.39 0.22 1.69
CA SER A 54 18.51 -0.65 1.31
C SER A 54 17.98 -1.93 0.68
N CYS A 55 18.33 -2.18 -0.59
CA CYS A 55 18.01 -3.42 -1.30
C CYS A 55 16.53 -3.86 -1.23
N LEU A 56 15.58 -2.91 -1.34
CA LEU A 56 14.13 -3.10 -1.10
C LEU A 56 13.57 -4.48 -1.54
N TYR A 57 13.81 -4.89 -2.79
CA TYR A 57 13.31 -6.16 -3.31
C TYR A 57 13.94 -7.37 -2.64
N ALA A 58 15.27 -7.38 -2.47
CA ALA A 58 15.97 -8.48 -1.81
C ALA A 58 15.56 -8.57 -0.34
N SER A 59 15.37 -7.43 0.33
CA SER A 59 14.84 -7.38 1.70
C SER A 59 13.45 -8.01 1.79
N ALA A 60 12.51 -7.63 0.93
CA ALA A 60 11.19 -8.25 0.86
C ALA A 60 11.28 -9.76 0.58
N MET A 61 12.15 -10.18 -0.33
CA MET A 61 12.35 -11.60 -0.69
C MET A 61 13.09 -12.43 0.35
N SER A 62 13.74 -11.78 1.32
CA SER A 62 14.42 -12.43 2.44
C SER A 62 13.59 -12.45 3.73
N ASP A 63 12.54 -11.63 3.78
CA ASP A 63 11.65 -11.49 4.92
C ASP A 63 10.86 -12.76 5.18
N LEU A 64 10.84 -13.18 6.44
CA LEU A 64 10.18 -14.41 6.90
C LEU A 64 8.67 -14.28 6.97
N ASP A 65 8.16 -13.05 7.12
CA ASP A 65 6.73 -12.77 7.18
C ASP A 65 6.12 -12.56 5.78
N SER A 66 6.96 -12.47 4.75
CA SER A 66 6.53 -12.29 3.37
C SER A 66 6.04 -13.61 2.76
N GLU A 67 4.81 -13.58 2.21
CA GLU A 67 4.18 -14.73 1.55
C GLU A 67 4.41 -14.68 0.03
N TYR A 68 4.91 -15.78 -0.53
CA TYR A 68 5.17 -15.91 -1.97
C TYR A 68 4.31 -17.02 -2.59
N PRO A 69 3.49 -16.73 -3.63
CA PRO A 69 2.67 -17.75 -4.29
C PRO A 69 3.53 -18.85 -4.92
N ARG A 70 3.12 -20.11 -4.77
CA ARG A 70 3.62 -21.22 -5.58
C ARG A 70 2.85 -21.24 -6.90
N ALA A 71 3.53 -20.97 -8.02
CA ALA A 71 2.90 -20.81 -9.33
C ALA A 71 2.08 -22.04 -9.76
N GLU A 72 2.55 -23.24 -9.43
CA GLU A 72 1.91 -24.52 -9.75
C GLU A 72 0.57 -24.71 -9.04
N SER A 73 0.33 -24.00 -7.93
CA SER A 73 -0.94 -24.02 -7.19
C SER A 73 -1.96 -23.00 -7.72
N GLY A 74 -1.60 -22.28 -8.79
CA GLY A 74 -2.45 -21.26 -9.40
C GLY A 74 -3.66 -21.89 -10.08
N ARG A 75 -4.86 -21.43 -9.73
CA ARG A 75 -6.10 -21.77 -10.40
C ARG A 75 -6.90 -20.54 -10.78
N PRO A 76 -7.81 -20.64 -11.77
CA PRO A 76 -8.76 -19.57 -12.05
C PRO A 76 -9.62 -19.25 -10.83
N PHE A 77 -9.88 -17.97 -10.64
CA PHE A 77 -10.87 -17.48 -9.69
C PHE A 77 -12.28 -17.95 -10.09
N ARG A 78 -13.06 -18.41 -9.12
CA ARG A 78 -14.42 -18.88 -9.34
C ARG A 78 -15.43 -17.81 -8.91
N GLN A 79 -16.45 -17.55 -9.72
CA GLN A 79 -17.40 -16.46 -9.46
C GLN A 79 -18.22 -16.67 -8.19
N GLU A 80 -18.43 -17.93 -7.79
CA GLU A 80 -19.11 -18.32 -6.57
C GLU A 80 -18.38 -17.79 -5.32
N GLU A 81 -17.06 -17.61 -5.40
CA GLU A 81 -16.20 -17.12 -4.31
C GLU A 81 -16.25 -15.59 -4.16
N ASN A 82 -16.84 -14.85 -5.11
CA ASN A 82 -16.80 -13.38 -5.15
C ASN A 82 -17.36 -12.72 -3.89
N LYS A 83 -18.50 -13.21 -3.38
CA LYS A 83 -19.12 -12.63 -2.20
C LYS A 83 -18.23 -12.77 -0.96
N GLU A 84 -17.58 -13.92 -0.82
CA GLU A 84 -16.68 -14.20 0.29
C GLU A 84 -15.41 -13.34 0.20
N PHE A 85 -14.75 -13.33 -0.97
CA PHE A 85 -13.52 -12.56 -1.16
C PHE A 85 -13.74 -11.05 -0.98
N VAL A 86 -14.80 -10.48 -1.57
CA VAL A 86 -15.12 -9.05 -1.40
C VAL A 86 -15.35 -8.70 0.07
N LYS A 87 -16.03 -9.57 0.83
CA LYS A 87 -16.21 -9.39 2.27
C LYS A 87 -14.87 -9.43 3.01
N LEU A 88 -14.04 -10.44 2.74
CA LEU A 88 -12.73 -10.60 3.37
C LEU A 88 -11.80 -9.41 3.11
N PHE A 89 -11.79 -8.87 1.88
CA PHE A 89 -10.99 -7.70 1.54
C PHE A 89 -11.42 -6.47 2.33
N ASN A 90 -12.72 -6.15 2.30
CA ASN A 90 -13.24 -4.97 2.99
C ASN A 90 -13.11 -5.06 4.53
N GLU A 91 -13.14 -6.27 5.10
CA GLU A 91 -12.89 -6.49 6.53
C GLU A 91 -11.39 -6.54 6.89
N GLN A 92 -10.48 -6.49 5.91
CA GLN A 92 -9.03 -6.60 6.09
C GLN A 92 -8.57 -7.87 6.84
N LYS A 93 -9.35 -8.96 6.74
CA LYS A 93 -9.06 -10.24 7.41
C LYS A 93 -8.31 -11.25 6.54
N PHE A 94 -7.79 -10.81 5.41
CA PHE A 94 -7.19 -11.71 4.45
C PHE A 94 -5.83 -12.21 4.96
N LYS A 95 -5.74 -13.51 5.25
CA LYS A 95 -4.49 -14.19 5.62
C LYS A 95 -4.33 -15.46 4.79
N ARG A 96 -3.11 -15.75 4.32
CA ARG A 96 -2.64 -17.02 3.75
C ARG A 96 -3.03 -17.39 2.31
N ARG A 97 -3.58 -16.47 1.51
CA ARG A 97 -3.72 -16.72 0.07
C ARG A 97 -3.15 -15.55 -0.71
N THR A 98 -2.57 -15.86 -1.85
CA THR A 98 -2.06 -14.86 -2.79
C THR A 98 -2.95 -14.93 -4.03
N ALA A 99 -3.18 -13.80 -4.66
CA ALA A 99 -4.05 -13.73 -5.84
C ALA A 99 -3.67 -12.54 -6.71
N ILE A 100 -3.94 -12.68 -8.00
CA ILE A 100 -3.90 -11.60 -8.98
C ILE A 100 -5.30 -11.51 -9.57
N LEU A 101 -6.02 -10.45 -9.21
CA LEU A 101 -7.44 -10.34 -9.48
C LEU A 101 -7.72 -9.11 -10.34
N LYS A 102 -8.54 -9.29 -11.37
CA LYS A 102 -9.21 -8.20 -12.06
C LYS A 102 -10.37 -7.74 -11.21
N VAL A 103 -10.32 -6.51 -10.73
CA VAL A 103 -11.23 -6.00 -9.70
C VAL A 103 -11.88 -4.69 -10.11
N TRP A 104 -13.07 -4.48 -9.54
CA TRP A 104 -13.79 -3.22 -9.54
C TRP A 104 -13.84 -2.70 -8.10
N PHE A 105 -13.35 -1.48 -7.89
CA PHE A 105 -13.23 -0.88 -6.58
C PHE A 105 -13.50 0.63 -6.65
N GLU A 106 -13.67 1.26 -5.50
CA GLU A 106 -13.95 2.68 -5.38
C GLU A 106 -12.97 3.33 -4.42
N TYR A 107 -12.38 4.46 -4.82
CA TYR A 107 -11.66 5.35 -3.92
C TYR A 107 -12.57 6.47 -3.41
N PRO A 108 -12.39 6.92 -2.15
CA PRO A 108 -13.02 8.14 -1.65
C PRO A 108 -12.76 9.35 -2.57
N THR A 109 -13.76 10.20 -2.72
CA THR A 109 -13.70 11.38 -3.60
C THR A 109 -12.71 12.45 -3.14
N ASN A 110 -12.33 12.43 -1.87
CA ASN A 110 -11.41 13.37 -1.22
C ASN A 110 -10.01 12.78 -0.95
N MET A 111 -9.69 11.62 -1.52
CA MET A 111 -8.41 10.95 -1.28
C MET A 111 -7.25 11.69 -1.95
N PHE A 112 -6.24 12.06 -1.15
CA PHE A 112 -5.06 12.81 -1.61
C PHE A 112 -3.93 11.90 -2.10
N PHE A 113 -3.69 10.79 -1.40
CA PHE A 113 -2.64 9.82 -1.74
C PHE A 113 -3.29 8.51 -2.14
N GLN A 114 -3.11 8.09 -3.39
CA GLN A 114 -3.57 6.80 -3.85
C GLN A 114 -2.41 5.82 -3.93
N PRO A 115 -2.52 4.63 -3.30
CA PRO A 115 -1.44 3.65 -3.30
C PRO A 115 -1.14 3.16 -4.72
N ILE A 116 -2.15 3.10 -5.58
CA ILE A 116 -2.00 2.64 -6.96
C ILE A 116 -2.38 3.75 -7.91
N PRO A 117 -1.43 4.31 -8.66
CA PRO A 117 -1.75 5.26 -9.69
C PRO A 117 -2.24 4.56 -10.96
N ALA A 118 -3.21 5.16 -11.65
CA ALA A 118 -3.60 4.74 -12.99
C ALA A 118 -2.53 5.14 -14.01
N LYS A 119 -2.20 4.21 -14.91
CA LYS A 119 -1.27 4.44 -16.02
C LYS A 119 -2.05 4.62 -17.32
N ASP A 120 -2.35 5.87 -17.65
CA ASP A 120 -3.16 6.19 -18.83
C ASP A 120 -2.28 6.32 -20.06
N LYS A 121 -2.64 5.60 -21.13
CA LYS A 121 -2.07 5.87 -22.45
C LYS A 121 -2.59 7.21 -22.96
N ILE A 122 -1.68 8.13 -23.25
CA ILE A 122 -2.00 9.43 -23.83
C ILE A 122 -1.33 9.53 -25.19
N SER A 123 -2.03 10.13 -26.15
CA SER A 123 -1.43 10.53 -27.43
C SER A 123 -1.11 12.02 -27.38
N PHE A 124 0.09 12.39 -27.82
CA PHE A 124 0.50 13.79 -27.91
C PHE A 124 1.30 14.01 -29.19
N THR A 125 1.35 15.27 -29.65
CA THR A 125 2.16 15.65 -30.80
C THR A 125 3.48 16.20 -30.29
N ASN A 126 4.60 15.63 -30.75
CA ASN A 126 5.92 16.11 -30.39
C ASN A 126 6.22 17.46 -31.07
N ARG A 127 7.35 18.09 -30.71
CA ARG A 127 7.74 19.41 -31.25
C ARG A 127 7.93 19.44 -32.77
N ILE A 128 8.06 18.28 -33.40
CA ILE A 128 8.30 18.10 -34.85
C ILE A 128 6.98 17.76 -35.57
N GLY A 129 5.83 17.76 -34.87
CA GLY A 129 4.52 17.48 -35.47
C GLY A 129 4.17 15.99 -35.56
N LYS A 130 5.00 15.08 -35.04
CA LYS A 130 4.75 13.64 -35.05
C LYS A 130 3.87 13.23 -33.87
N LYS A 131 2.83 12.43 -34.11
CA LYS A 131 2.02 11.83 -33.05
C LYS A 131 2.81 10.71 -32.36
N GLU A 132 2.94 10.82 -31.05
CA GLU A 132 3.57 9.84 -30.18
C GLU A 132 2.58 9.39 -29.11
N THR A 133 2.83 8.21 -28.54
CA THR A 133 2.04 7.69 -27.43
C THR A 133 2.95 7.60 -26.20
N GLY A 134 2.48 8.14 -25.09
CA GLY A 134 3.17 8.06 -23.79
C GLY A 134 2.24 7.53 -22.71
N THR A 135 2.80 7.33 -21.53
CA THR A 135 2.06 6.94 -20.34
C THR A 135 2.02 8.12 -19.38
N LYS A 136 0.82 8.56 -19.01
CA LYS A 136 0.62 9.57 -17.98
C LYS A 136 0.08 8.92 -16.72
N ILE A 137 0.81 9.06 -15.63
CA ILE A 137 0.39 8.66 -14.29
C ILE A 137 -0.72 9.62 -13.84
N ARG A 138 -1.87 9.08 -13.46
CA ARG A 138 -3.00 9.84 -12.92
C ARG A 138 -3.55 9.18 -11.66
N PHE A 139 -4.07 10.01 -10.77
CA PHE A 139 -4.84 9.57 -9.63
C PHE A 139 -6.33 9.68 -9.98
N ARG A 140 -7.09 8.62 -9.75
CA ARG A 140 -8.52 8.53 -10.09
C ARG A 140 -9.33 8.36 -8.82
N ASN A 141 -10.19 9.31 -8.49
CA ASN A 141 -11.13 9.15 -7.38
C ASN A 141 -12.44 8.53 -7.91
N GLY A 142 -13.21 7.88 -7.03
CA GLY A 142 -14.42 7.15 -7.42
C GLY A 142 -14.12 5.78 -8.02
N PHE A 143 -14.96 5.32 -8.95
CA PHE A 143 -14.90 3.96 -9.49
C PHE A 143 -13.67 3.71 -10.38
N CYS A 144 -12.92 2.67 -10.05
CA CYS A 144 -11.73 2.22 -10.76
C CYS A 144 -11.80 0.72 -11.04
N HIS A 145 -11.22 0.28 -12.16
CA HIS A 145 -11.04 -1.15 -12.43
C HIS A 145 -9.60 -1.40 -12.87
N ASP A 146 -8.98 -2.44 -12.33
CA ASP A 146 -7.61 -2.82 -12.68
C ASP A 146 -7.34 -4.29 -12.35
N VAL A 147 -6.19 -4.81 -12.78
CA VAL A 147 -5.67 -6.11 -12.39
C VAL A 147 -4.64 -5.90 -11.29
N LEU A 148 -4.98 -6.32 -10.07
CA LEU A 148 -4.22 -6.02 -8.86
C LEU A 148 -3.80 -7.29 -8.14
N THR A 149 -2.65 -7.23 -7.48
CA THR A 149 -2.29 -8.26 -6.52
C THR A 149 -3.13 -8.15 -5.25
N LEU A 150 -3.10 -9.21 -4.44
CA LEU A 150 -3.75 -9.17 -3.14
C LEU A 150 -3.21 -8.05 -2.23
N VAL A 151 -1.89 -7.85 -2.23
CA VAL A 151 -1.21 -6.83 -1.41
C VAL A 151 -1.69 -5.44 -1.82
N ASP A 152 -1.74 -5.19 -3.13
CA ASP A 152 -2.27 -3.96 -3.70
C ASP A 152 -3.71 -3.67 -3.27
N ILE A 153 -4.58 -4.69 -3.30
CA ILE A 153 -5.97 -4.58 -2.86
C ILE A 153 -6.06 -4.27 -1.36
N GLN A 154 -5.23 -4.90 -0.53
CA GLN A 154 -5.19 -4.61 0.91
C GLN A 154 -4.78 -3.16 1.19
N GLU A 155 -3.76 -2.65 0.49
CA GLU A 155 -3.34 -1.26 0.64
C GLU A 155 -4.42 -0.27 0.18
N ILE A 156 -5.17 -0.59 -0.88
CA ILE A 156 -6.35 0.20 -1.28
C ILE A 156 -7.37 0.28 -0.14
N VAL A 157 -7.74 -0.85 0.44
CA VAL A 157 -8.76 -0.90 1.50
C VAL A 157 -8.27 -0.18 2.77
N LYS A 158 -7.00 -0.36 3.14
CA LYS A 158 -6.37 0.37 4.26
C LYS A 158 -6.37 1.89 4.04
N ALA A 159 -6.19 2.33 2.80
CA ALA A 159 -6.26 3.75 2.44
C ALA A 159 -7.70 4.31 2.37
N GLY A 160 -8.71 3.51 2.71
CA GLY A 160 -10.13 3.91 2.73
C GLY A 160 -10.88 3.59 1.43
N GLY A 161 -10.24 2.90 0.48
CA GLY A 161 -10.91 2.36 -0.70
C GLY A 161 -11.84 1.20 -0.34
N ARG A 162 -12.76 0.88 -1.26
CA ARG A 162 -13.73 -0.19 -1.09
C ARG A 162 -13.75 -1.12 -2.29
N MET A 163 -13.65 -2.42 -2.03
CA MET A 163 -13.82 -3.45 -3.04
C MET A 163 -15.31 -3.62 -3.36
N ILE A 164 -15.67 -3.53 -4.63
CA ILE A 164 -17.04 -3.67 -5.11
C ILE A 164 -17.27 -5.07 -5.66
N LYS A 165 -16.41 -5.52 -6.58
CA LYS A 165 -16.56 -6.81 -7.27
C LYS A 165 -15.23 -7.32 -7.80
N ILE A 166 -15.05 -8.64 -7.81
CA ILE A 166 -13.99 -9.33 -8.54
C ILE A 166 -14.57 -9.83 -9.86
N LEU A 167 -13.92 -9.49 -10.95
CA LEU A 167 -14.38 -9.81 -12.31
C LEU A 167 -13.78 -11.11 -12.80
N ASP A 168 -12.50 -11.33 -12.54
CA ASP A 168 -11.73 -12.48 -12.98
C ASP A 168 -10.40 -12.53 -12.21
N GLY A 169 -9.60 -13.58 -12.37
CA GLY A 169 -8.24 -13.62 -11.85
C GLY A 169 -7.69 -15.00 -11.61
N ILE A 170 -6.52 -15.03 -10.98
CA ILE A 170 -5.82 -16.26 -10.56
C ILE A 170 -5.69 -16.21 -9.04
N VAL A 171 -6.03 -17.32 -8.39
CA VAL A 171 -5.85 -17.53 -6.95
C VAL A 171 -4.82 -18.63 -6.78
N TYR A 172 -3.86 -18.43 -5.89
CA TYR A 172 -2.86 -19.42 -5.53
C TYR A 172 -3.28 -20.10 -4.23
N GLU A 173 -3.34 -21.44 -4.26
CA GLU A 173 -3.77 -22.24 -3.11
C GLU A 173 -2.63 -22.49 -2.11
N GLU A 174 -1.38 -22.44 -2.60
CA GLU A 174 -0.19 -22.65 -1.79
C GLU A 174 0.79 -21.47 -1.92
N ASN A 175 1.47 -21.19 -0.81
CA ASN A 175 2.64 -20.32 -0.79
C ASN A 175 3.91 -21.15 -0.55
N PHE A 176 5.07 -20.60 -0.90
CA PHE A 176 6.35 -21.18 -0.50
C PHE A 176 6.49 -21.19 1.03
N LYS A 177 7.02 -22.30 1.58
CA LYS A 177 7.28 -22.44 3.03
C LYS A 177 8.46 -21.60 3.52
N THR A 178 9.36 -21.26 2.60
CA THR A 178 10.58 -20.49 2.86
C THR A 178 10.72 -19.41 1.79
N PRO A 179 11.23 -18.23 2.13
CA PRO A 179 11.42 -17.17 1.14
C PRO A 179 12.39 -17.60 0.03
N PRO A 180 12.14 -17.19 -1.23
CA PRO A 180 12.87 -17.67 -2.39
C PRO A 180 14.37 -17.35 -2.38
N PHE A 181 14.81 -16.32 -1.65
CA PHE A 181 16.21 -15.89 -1.61
C PHE A 181 17.10 -16.60 -0.58
N ARG A 182 16.55 -17.49 0.26
CA ARG A 182 17.33 -18.19 1.29
C ARG A 182 17.96 -19.51 0.82
N GLY A 183 17.76 -19.88 -0.45
CA GLY A 183 18.15 -21.17 -1.03
C GLY A 183 19.42 -21.17 -1.89
N VAL A 184 20.27 -20.14 -1.77
CA VAL A 184 21.62 -20.12 -2.40
C VAL A 184 22.67 -20.00 -1.32
#